data_AF-A0AA37PX94-F1
#
_entry.id   AF-A0AA37PX94-F1
#
_cell.length_a   1.000
_cell.length_b   1.000
_cell.length_c   1.000
_cell.angle_alpha   90.00
_cell.angle_beta   90.00
_cell.angle_gamma   90.00
#
_symmetry.space_group_name_H-M   'P 1'
#
loop_
_entity.id
_entity.type
_entity.pdbx_description
1 polymer ?
#
loop_
_entity_poly.entity_id
_entity_poly.type
_entity_poly.pdbx_seq_one_letter_code
_entity_poly.pdbx_strand_id
1 'polypeptide(L)'
;MTSTRVENPFFARIWPAFAAHEAESVRVLRRENLAELSGRVLEIGAGCGTNFAYYPDTVTQVVAVEPESHLVPKARAAAATAPIPVVVTSQTAEDFSDGEPFDAVVCSLVLCSVHDQDGVLRRLHSLLRPGGETGWVDLRDLLKVDVKAGKPLFDQLRTGVIDGVRAGSLPPGTRLPTVRELAGQLGVAANTVARAYRELESAAIVETRGRFGTFISRFDPTDAAMAAAAKEYVEVAHALGLTKNDAMRYLTNVPDD
;
A
#
# COMPACT_ATOMS: atom_id res chain seq x y z
N MET A 1 12.86 -22.54 22.18
CA MET A 1 12.77 -21.54 21.10
C MET A 1 11.41 -20.88 21.21
N THR A 2 11.39 -19.65 21.73
CA THR A 2 10.18 -18.86 21.99
C THR A 2 9.63 -18.36 20.65
N SER A 3 8.50 -18.91 20.21
CA SER A 3 7.73 -18.36 19.09
C SER A 3 7.28 -16.95 19.48
N THR A 4 7.86 -15.93 18.83
CA THR A 4 7.51 -14.53 19.05
C THR A 4 6.11 -14.29 18.47
N ARG A 5 5.10 -14.25 19.34
CA ARG A 5 3.73 -13.89 18.94
C ARG A 5 3.69 -12.42 18.55
N VAL A 6 3.24 -12.12 17.33
CA VAL A 6 2.94 -10.76 16.90
C VAL A 6 1.47 -10.50 17.22
N GLU A 7 1.21 -9.67 18.23
CA GLU A 7 -0.15 -9.26 18.60
C GLU A 7 -0.31 -7.76 18.33
N ASN A 8 -1.12 -7.42 17.33
CA ASN A 8 -1.49 -6.03 17.03
C ASN A 8 -3.02 -5.91 16.93
N PRO A 9 -3.73 -5.92 18.08
CA PRO A 9 -5.19 -5.98 18.12
C PRO A 9 -5.88 -4.74 17.53
N PHE A 10 -5.19 -3.60 17.45
CA PHE A 10 -5.71 -2.41 16.75
C PHE A 10 -5.68 -2.59 15.23
N PHE A 11 -4.55 -3.06 14.69
CA PHE A 11 -4.40 -3.38 13.27
C PHE A 11 -5.36 -4.50 12.86
N ALA A 12 -5.40 -5.60 13.61
CA ALA A 12 -6.27 -6.74 13.33
C ALA A 12 -7.78 -6.42 13.36
N ARG A 13 -8.18 -5.35 14.06
CA ARG A 13 -9.57 -4.91 14.14
C ARG A 13 -9.98 -3.96 13.03
N ILE A 14 -9.07 -3.11 12.54
CA ILE A 14 -9.35 -2.13 11.49
C ILE A 14 -9.10 -2.69 10.10
N TRP A 15 -8.04 -3.49 9.93
CA TRP A 15 -7.61 -4.05 8.65
C TRP A 15 -8.71 -4.83 7.90
N PRO A 16 -9.55 -5.66 8.54
CA PRO A 16 -10.62 -6.37 7.83
C PRO A 16 -11.67 -5.43 7.24
N ALA A 17 -11.98 -4.31 7.90
CA ALA A 17 -12.92 -3.32 7.39
C ALA A 17 -12.31 -2.55 6.21
N PHE A 18 -11.02 -2.24 6.27
CA PHE A 18 -10.28 -1.61 5.18
C PHE A 18 -10.16 -2.53 3.95
N ALA A 19 -9.77 -3.79 4.17
CA ALA A 19 -9.70 -4.82 3.13
C ALA A 19 -11.06 -5.10 2.47
N ALA A 20 -12.16 -5.00 3.22
CA ALA A 20 -13.52 -5.16 2.69
C ALA A 20 -13.99 -3.97 1.83
N HIS A 21 -13.40 -2.78 2.00
CA HIS A 21 -13.70 -1.56 1.24
C HIS A 21 -12.53 -1.16 0.33
N GLU A 22 -11.76 -2.15 -0.10
CA GLU A 22 -10.63 -1.91 -0.98
C GLU A 22 -11.09 -1.37 -2.34
N ALA A 23 -10.46 -0.27 -2.77
CA ALA A 23 -10.78 0.38 -4.03
C ALA A 23 -10.58 -0.58 -5.22
N GLU A 24 -11.45 -0.49 -6.22
CA GLU A 24 -11.40 -1.36 -7.41
C GLU A 24 -10.06 -1.27 -8.15
N SER A 25 -9.41 -0.09 -8.15
CA SER A 25 -8.06 0.11 -8.69
C SER A 25 -6.99 -0.77 -8.01
N VAL A 26 -7.07 -0.95 -6.69
CA VAL A 26 -6.16 -1.83 -5.94
C VAL A 26 -6.44 -3.29 -6.27
N ARG A 27 -7.72 -3.66 -6.47
CA ARG A 27 -8.12 -5.01 -6.87
C ARG A 27 -7.63 -5.36 -8.27
N VAL A 28 -7.65 -4.40 -9.20
CA VAL A 28 -7.08 -4.54 -10.55
C VAL A 28 -5.57 -4.73 -10.49
N LEU A 29 -4.85 -3.84 -9.80
CA LEU A 29 -3.39 -3.94 -9.67
C LEU A 29 -2.96 -5.25 -9.03
N ARG A 30 -3.68 -5.70 -8.00
CA ARG A 30 -3.47 -7.01 -7.38
C ARG A 30 -3.63 -8.15 -8.38
N ARG A 31 -4.69 -8.11 -9.19
CA ARG A 31 -4.92 -9.14 -10.21
C ARG A 31 -3.80 -9.16 -11.24
N GLU A 32 -3.39 -7.99 -11.73
CA GLU A 32 -2.29 -7.85 -12.69
C GLU A 32 -0.96 -8.37 -12.12
N ASN A 33 -0.62 -8.01 -10.89
CA ASN A 33 0.61 -8.44 -10.23
C ASN A 33 0.68 -9.96 -9.98
N LEU A 34 -0.48 -10.62 -9.85
CA LEU A 34 -0.56 -12.05 -9.61
C LEU A 34 -0.72 -12.87 -10.90
N ALA A 35 -1.17 -12.24 -12.00
CA ALA A 35 -1.62 -12.94 -13.20
C ALA A 35 -0.54 -13.77 -13.91
N GLU A 36 0.72 -13.35 -13.84
CA GLU A 36 1.84 -14.02 -14.52
C GLU A 36 2.58 -15.01 -13.62
N LEU A 37 2.18 -15.12 -12.34
CA LEU A 37 2.84 -16.03 -11.40
C LEU A 37 2.56 -17.49 -11.76
N SER A 38 3.54 -18.35 -11.49
CA SER A 38 3.42 -19.79 -11.70
C SER A 38 4.21 -20.59 -10.66
N GLY A 39 3.88 -21.87 -10.51
CA GLY A 39 4.57 -22.77 -9.59
C GLY A 39 4.22 -22.55 -8.11
N ARG A 40 5.17 -22.81 -7.22
CA ARG A 40 5.01 -22.63 -5.76
C ARG A 40 5.27 -21.19 -5.37
N VAL A 41 4.30 -20.56 -4.73
CA VAL A 41 4.38 -19.16 -4.31
C VAL A 41 4.41 -19.05 -2.78
N LEU A 42 5.30 -18.22 -2.25
CA LEU A 42 5.32 -17.81 -0.85
C LEU A 42 4.66 -16.44 -0.71
N GLU A 43 3.59 -16.33 0.06
CA GLU A 43 2.94 -15.07 0.37
C GLU A 43 3.28 -14.63 1.79
N ILE A 44 3.83 -13.43 1.95
CA ILE A 44 4.19 -12.86 3.26
C ILE A 44 3.16 -11.82 3.69
N GLY A 45 2.59 -12.06 4.88
CA GLY A 45 1.57 -11.26 5.54
C GLY A 45 0.23 -11.31 4.81
N ALA A 46 -0.33 -12.50 4.73
CA ALA A 46 -1.56 -12.77 4.01
C ALA A 46 -2.79 -12.03 4.56
N GLY A 47 -2.74 -11.53 5.80
CA GLY A 47 -3.82 -10.81 6.46
C GLY A 47 -5.10 -11.63 6.51
N CYS A 48 -6.15 -11.15 5.83
CA CYS A 48 -7.43 -11.86 5.73
C CYS A 48 -7.52 -12.77 4.49
N GLY A 49 -6.45 -12.93 3.71
CA GLY A 49 -6.41 -13.75 2.50
C GLY A 49 -6.99 -13.07 1.25
N THR A 50 -6.88 -11.74 1.15
CA THR A 50 -7.46 -10.99 0.02
C THR A 50 -6.84 -11.32 -1.33
N ASN A 51 -5.61 -11.84 -1.37
CA ASN A 51 -4.94 -12.28 -2.59
C ASN A 51 -5.43 -13.64 -3.10
N PHE A 52 -5.94 -14.50 -2.22
CA PHE A 52 -6.11 -15.93 -2.51
C PHE A 52 -7.04 -16.21 -3.69
N ALA A 53 -8.07 -15.37 -3.87
CA ALA A 53 -9.04 -15.49 -4.96
C ALA A 53 -8.50 -15.08 -6.34
N TYR A 54 -7.34 -14.42 -6.40
CA TYR A 54 -6.77 -13.85 -7.63
C TYR A 54 -5.57 -14.64 -8.16
N TYR A 55 -5.09 -15.65 -7.43
CA TYR A 55 -4.01 -16.49 -7.94
C TYR A 55 -4.48 -17.29 -9.17
N PRO A 56 -3.73 -17.25 -10.28
CA PRO A 56 -4.05 -18.02 -11.47
C PRO A 56 -3.83 -19.53 -11.26
N ASP A 57 -4.42 -20.34 -12.12
CA ASP A 57 -4.26 -21.81 -12.11
C ASP A 57 -2.84 -22.28 -12.46
N THR A 58 -2.01 -21.40 -13.02
CA THR A 58 -0.58 -21.60 -13.21
C THR A 58 0.19 -21.69 -11.88
N VAL A 59 -0.37 -21.19 -10.77
CA VAL A 59 0.16 -21.35 -9.42
C VAL A 59 -0.27 -22.70 -8.85
N THR A 60 0.70 -23.55 -8.54
CA THR A 60 0.45 -24.93 -8.08
C THR A 60 0.17 -24.99 -6.59
N GLN A 61 0.68 -24.03 -5.82
CA GLN A 61 0.46 -23.92 -4.38
C GLN A 61 0.85 -22.53 -3.87
N VAL A 62 0.11 -22.00 -2.91
CA VAL A 62 0.53 -20.86 -2.09
C VAL A 62 0.81 -21.32 -0.66
N VAL A 63 1.97 -20.95 -0.12
CA VAL A 63 2.26 -21.00 1.31
C VAL A 63 2.19 -19.57 1.85
N ALA A 64 1.19 -19.32 2.69
CA ALA A 64 0.85 -18.00 3.19
C ALA A 64 1.28 -17.84 4.66
N VAL A 65 2.15 -16.87 4.94
CA VAL A 65 2.65 -16.55 6.28
C VAL A 65 1.84 -15.40 6.86
N GLU A 66 1.16 -15.63 7.99
CA GLU A 66 0.41 -14.60 8.71
C GLU A 66 0.64 -14.75 10.22
N PRO A 67 1.52 -13.94 10.84
CA PRO A 67 1.87 -14.10 12.25
C PRO A 67 0.79 -13.58 13.22
N GLU A 68 -0.17 -12.76 12.77
CA GLU A 68 -1.20 -12.18 13.62
C GLU A 68 -2.34 -13.18 13.90
N SER A 69 -2.50 -13.53 15.17
CA SER A 69 -3.35 -14.64 15.63
C SER A 69 -4.85 -14.47 15.37
N HIS A 70 -5.37 -13.24 15.28
CA HIS A 70 -6.75 -12.93 14.95
C HIS A 70 -7.02 -12.96 13.43
N LEU A 71 -5.98 -12.75 12.61
CA LEU A 71 -6.09 -12.78 11.15
C LEU A 71 -5.97 -14.21 10.60
N VAL A 72 -5.15 -15.07 11.23
CA VAL A 72 -4.97 -16.47 10.82
C VAL A 72 -6.28 -17.24 10.58
N PRO A 73 -7.31 -17.18 11.46
CA PRO A 73 -8.58 -17.87 11.20
C PRO A 73 -9.29 -17.37 9.94
N LYS A 74 -9.20 -16.07 9.65
CA LYS A 74 -9.81 -15.46 8.46
C LYS A 74 -9.06 -15.85 7.19
N ALA A 75 -7.73 -15.79 7.21
CA ALA A 75 -6.90 -16.30 6.13
C ALA A 75 -7.21 -17.79 5.85
N ARG A 76 -7.32 -18.63 6.88
CA ARG A 76 -7.68 -20.05 6.70
C ARG A 76 -9.07 -20.24 6.09
N ALA A 77 -10.04 -19.42 6.47
CA ALA A 77 -11.37 -19.46 5.87
C ALA A 77 -11.33 -19.06 4.39
N ALA A 78 -10.59 -18.01 4.04
CA ALA A 78 -10.39 -17.59 2.64
C ALA A 78 -9.65 -18.66 1.82
N ALA A 79 -8.62 -19.27 2.41
CA ALA A 79 -7.84 -20.35 1.80
C ALA A 79 -8.70 -21.57 1.45
N ALA A 80 -9.68 -21.91 2.29
CA ALA A 80 -10.60 -23.02 2.03
C ALA A 80 -11.52 -22.79 0.81
N THR A 81 -11.67 -21.53 0.38
CA THR A 81 -12.48 -21.14 -0.79
C THR A 81 -11.64 -20.71 -2.00
N ALA A 82 -10.31 -20.79 -1.90
CA ALA A 82 -9.40 -20.36 -2.96
C ALA A 82 -9.47 -21.31 -4.18
N PRO A 83 -9.24 -20.78 -5.41
CA PRO A 83 -9.22 -21.59 -6.63
C PRO A 83 -8.01 -22.53 -6.72
N ILE A 84 -6.98 -22.31 -5.90
CA ILE A 84 -5.73 -23.08 -5.84
C ILE A 84 -5.43 -23.53 -4.40
N PRO A 85 -4.56 -24.52 -4.19
CA PRO A 85 -4.19 -24.96 -2.84
C PRO A 85 -3.43 -23.86 -2.06
N VAL A 86 -4.00 -23.43 -0.92
CA VAL A 86 -3.37 -22.44 -0.03
C VAL A 86 -3.14 -23.04 1.37
N VAL A 87 -1.92 -22.95 1.89
CA VAL A 87 -1.56 -23.36 3.25
C VAL A 87 -1.20 -22.14 4.07
N VAL A 88 -1.92 -21.89 5.17
CA VAL A 88 -1.69 -20.74 6.05
C VAL A 88 -0.91 -21.14 7.31
N THR A 89 0.25 -20.53 7.50
CA THR A 89 1.11 -20.69 8.68
C THR A 89 1.09 -19.44 9.56
N SER A 90 1.19 -19.64 10.88
CA SER A 90 1.26 -18.56 11.88
C SER A 90 2.70 -18.20 12.28
N GLN A 91 3.68 -18.58 11.46
CA GLN A 91 5.08 -18.21 11.65
C GLN A 91 5.30 -16.73 11.29
N THR A 92 6.43 -16.18 11.72
CA THR A 92 6.93 -14.88 11.27
C THR A 92 7.71 -15.05 9.98
N ALA A 93 7.91 -13.99 9.20
CA ALA A 93 8.69 -14.06 7.96
C ALA A 93 10.17 -14.40 8.24
N GLU A 94 10.67 -13.96 9.39
CA GLU A 94 12.03 -14.16 9.89
C GLU A 94 12.30 -15.62 10.25
N ASP A 95 11.36 -16.27 10.93
CA ASP A 95 11.50 -17.65 11.39
C ASP A 95 11.00 -18.68 10.36
N PHE A 96 10.32 -18.22 9.31
CA PHE A 96 9.76 -19.11 8.30
C PHE A 96 10.84 -19.91 7.58
N SER A 97 10.61 -21.21 7.49
CA SER A 97 11.40 -22.14 6.70
C SER A 97 10.51 -23.19 6.08
N ASP A 98 10.85 -23.56 4.85
CA ASP A 98 10.24 -24.67 4.13
C ASP A 98 11.39 -25.52 3.55
N GLY A 99 11.15 -26.83 3.43
CA GLY A 99 12.15 -27.79 2.94
C GLY A 99 12.35 -27.72 1.41
N GLU A 100 11.50 -26.98 0.71
CA GLU A 100 11.55 -26.81 -0.73
C GLU A 100 11.52 -25.32 -1.13
N PRO A 101 12.30 -24.93 -2.16
CA PRO A 101 12.35 -23.55 -2.62
C PRO A 101 11.13 -23.16 -3.46
N PHE A 102 10.79 -21.88 -3.43
CA PHE A 102 9.64 -21.27 -4.11
C PHE A 102 10.00 -20.74 -5.50
N ASP A 103 9.03 -20.77 -6.40
CA ASP A 103 9.13 -20.20 -7.75
C ASP A 103 8.88 -18.68 -7.73
N ALA A 104 8.02 -18.20 -6.81
CA ALA A 104 7.84 -16.77 -6.56
C ALA A 104 7.58 -16.42 -5.09
N VAL A 105 7.85 -15.17 -4.72
CA VAL A 105 7.49 -14.57 -3.42
C VAL A 105 6.60 -13.35 -3.67
N VAL A 106 5.49 -13.25 -2.94
CA VAL A 106 4.55 -12.13 -2.94
C VAL A 106 4.58 -11.45 -1.57
N CYS A 107 4.72 -10.12 -1.56
CA CYS A 107 4.63 -9.30 -0.36
C CYS A 107 3.60 -8.20 -0.59
N SER A 108 2.38 -8.36 -0.08
CA SER A 108 1.32 -7.37 -0.25
C SER A 108 1.12 -6.58 1.05
N LEU A 109 1.60 -5.33 1.09
CA LEU A 109 1.30 -4.33 2.14
C LEU A 109 1.88 -4.61 3.55
N VAL A 110 2.92 -5.43 3.67
CA VAL A 110 3.40 -5.96 4.97
C VAL A 110 4.75 -5.40 5.42
N LEU A 111 5.62 -5.01 4.49
CA LEU A 111 6.98 -4.58 4.83
C LEU A 111 7.04 -3.32 5.70
N CYS A 112 5.99 -2.48 5.67
CA CYS A 112 5.90 -1.25 6.44
C CYS A 112 5.79 -1.44 7.97
N SER A 113 5.54 -2.67 8.45
CA SER A 113 5.50 -3.02 9.88
C SER A 113 6.71 -3.83 10.36
N VAL A 114 7.60 -4.21 9.44
CA VAL A 114 8.82 -5.00 9.71
C VAL A 114 9.97 -4.06 10.09
N HIS A 115 10.65 -4.36 11.19
CA HIS A 115 11.72 -3.50 11.73
C HIS A 115 13.06 -3.67 10.99
N ASP A 116 13.35 -4.86 10.44
CA ASP A 116 14.54 -5.17 9.65
C ASP A 116 14.13 -5.66 8.25
N GLN A 117 13.80 -4.71 7.37
CA GLN A 117 13.38 -5.01 6.01
C GLN A 117 14.50 -5.70 5.23
N ASP A 118 15.75 -5.22 5.31
CA ASP A 118 16.89 -5.79 4.59
C ASP A 118 17.22 -7.23 5.00
N GLY A 119 17.03 -7.56 6.29
CA GLY A 119 17.13 -8.93 6.80
C GLY A 119 16.05 -9.83 6.22
N VAL A 120 14.79 -9.38 6.25
CA VAL A 120 13.65 -10.12 5.69
C VAL A 120 13.80 -10.33 4.19
N LEU A 121 14.21 -9.30 3.43
CA LEU A 121 14.37 -9.44 1.97
C LEU A 121 15.47 -10.44 1.59
N ARG A 122 16.62 -10.41 2.28
CA ARG A 122 17.68 -11.42 2.07
C ARG A 122 17.20 -12.82 2.40
N ARG A 123 16.41 -12.97 3.46
CA ARG A 123 15.81 -14.25 3.83
C ARG A 123 14.83 -14.73 2.76
N LEU A 124 13.90 -13.90 2.31
CA LEU A 124 12.93 -14.25 1.26
C LEU A 124 13.62 -14.62 -0.04
N HIS A 125 14.66 -13.88 -0.43
CA HIS A 125 15.46 -14.22 -1.60
C HIS A 125 16.18 -15.57 -1.46
N SER A 126 16.59 -15.96 -0.25
CA SER A 126 17.19 -17.29 -0.02
C SER A 126 16.21 -18.45 -0.13
N LEU A 127 14.89 -18.16 -0.08
CA LEU A 127 13.82 -19.16 -0.22
C LEU A 127 13.39 -19.36 -1.68
N LEU A 128 13.86 -18.52 -2.61
CA LEU A 128 13.59 -18.66 -4.04
C LEU A 128 14.50 -19.69 -4.69
N ARG A 129 13.97 -20.36 -5.71
CA ARG A 129 14.76 -21.15 -6.66
C ARG A 129 15.70 -20.23 -7.44
N PRO A 130 16.85 -20.74 -7.93
CA PRO A 130 17.68 -19.99 -8.87
C PRO A 130 16.86 -19.59 -10.10
N GLY A 131 16.71 -18.28 -10.34
CA GLY A 131 15.88 -17.75 -11.43
C GLY A 131 14.39 -17.58 -11.09
N GLY A 132 13.98 -17.81 -9.84
CA GLY A 132 12.63 -17.52 -9.36
C GLY A 132 12.33 -16.02 -9.39
N GLU A 133 11.06 -15.68 -9.59
CA GLU A 133 10.60 -14.31 -9.73
C GLU A 133 10.27 -13.70 -8.37
N THR A 134 10.50 -12.40 -8.25
CA THR A 134 10.08 -11.64 -7.06
C THR A 134 8.92 -10.75 -7.47
N GLY A 135 7.71 -11.08 -7.00
CA GLY A 135 6.53 -10.24 -7.17
C GLY A 135 6.55 -9.14 -6.12
N TRP A 136 7.27 -8.06 -6.39
CA TRP A 136 7.27 -6.89 -5.55
C TRP A 136 6.00 -6.05 -5.82
N VAL A 137 5.34 -5.59 -4.76
CA VAL A 137 4.73 -4.26 -4.80
C VAL A 137 5.74 -3.34 -4.13
N ASP A 138 6.86 -3.08 -4.83
CA ASP A 138 7.84 -2.09 -4.40
C ASP A 138 7.22 -0.70 -4.64
N LEU A 139 7.45 0.23 -3.73
CA LEU A 139 7.15 1.65 -3.98
C LEU A 139 7.81 2.12 -5.30
N ARG A 140 8.92 1.48 -5.71
CA ARG A 140 9.57 1.65 -7.02
C ARG A 140 8.68 1.30 -8.22
N ASP A 141 7.89 0.23 -8.14
CA ASP A 141 6.98 -0.16 -9.24
C ASP A 141 5.76 0.77 -9.32
N LEU A 142 5.41 1.36 -8.17
CA LEU A 142 4.36 2.36 -8.03
C LEU A 142 4.80 3.77 -8.47
N LEU A 143 6.07 4.11 -8.21
CA LEU A 143 6.70 5.40 -8.50
C LEU A 143 7.66 5.25 -9.69
N LYS A 144 7.14 4.84 -10.86
CA LYS A 144 7.95 4.77 -12.08
C LYS A 144 8.44 6.18 -12.46
N VAL A 145 9.76 6.35 -12.48
CA VAL A 145 10.42 7.58 -12.93
C VAL A 145 11.22 7.29 -14.18
N ASP A 146 10.94 8.01 -15.27
CA ASP A 146 11.65 7.92 -16.54
C ASP A 146 12.60 9.11 -16.71
N VAL A 147 13.89 8.84 -16.62
CA VAL A 147 14.98 9.82 -16.81
C VAL A 147 15.05 10.36 -18.25
N LYS A 148 14.48 9.64 -19.23
CA LYS A 148 14.50 10.00 -20.65
C LYS A 148 13.21 10.70 -21.09
N ALA A 149 12.13 10.57 -20.33
CA ALA A 149 10.93 11.37 -20.55
C ALA A 149 11.28 12.83 -20.30
N GLY A 150 11.07 13.72 -21.26
CA GLY A 150 11.41 15.16 -21.17
C GLY A 150 10.72 15.96 -20.05
N LYS A 151 10.03 15.29 -19.11
CA LYS A 151 9.47 15.87 -17.87
C LYS A 151 10.51 15.83 -16.73
N PRO A 152 10.56 16.87 -15.88
CA PRO A 152 11.44 16.86 -14.71
C PRO A 152 11.15 15.69 -13.75
N LEU A 153 12.20 15.01 -13.28
CA LEU A 153 12.07 13.81 -12.43
C LEU A 153 11.34 14.04 -11.10
N PHE A 154 11.44 15.25 -10.54
CA PHE A 154 10.70 15.57 -9.31
C PHE A 154 9.18 15.62 -9.56
N ASP A 155 8.75 16.06 -10.75
CA ASP A 155 7.32 16.14 -11.11
C ASP A 155 6.78 14.74 -11.37
N GLN A 156 7.58 13.86 -12.00
CA GLN A 156 7.23 12.45 -12.17
C GLN A 156 7.06 11.74 -10.82
N LEU A 157 7.98 11.97 -9.88
CA LEU A 157 7.88 11.46 -8.51
C LEU A 157 6.62 11.96 -7.79
N ARG A 158 6.36 13.27 -7.89
CA ARG A 158 5.19 13.90 -7.28
C ARG A 158 3.90 13.30 -7.84
N THR A 159 3.80 13.20 -9.17
CA THR A 159 2.65 12.60 -9.86
C THR A 159 2.48 11.14 -9.46
N GLY A 160 3.54 10.33 -9.44
CA GLY A 160 3.46 8.93 -9.01
C GLY A 160 2.93 8.77 -7.59
N VAL A 161 3.35 9.63 -6.64
CA VAL A 161 2.82 9.58 -5.27
C VAL A 161 1.34 9.97 -5.25
N ILE A 162 0.94 11.03 -5.95
CA ILE A 162 -0.45 11.48 -6.01
C ILE A 162 -1.34 10.40 -6.64
N ASP A 163 -0.91 9.81 -7.75
CA ASP A 163 -1.64 8.76 -8.43
C ASP A 163 -1.71 7.51 -7.57
N GLY A 164 -0.63 7.17 -6.86
CA GLY A 164 -0.60 6.09 -5.88
C GLY A 164 -1.59 6.30 -4.72
N VAL A 165 -1.75 7.54 -4.25
CA VAL A 165 -2.75 7.91 -3.23
C VAL A 165 -4.17 7.80 -3.79
N ARG A 166 -4.43 8.36 -4.98
CA ARG A 166 -5.73 8.31 -5.66
C ARG A 166 -6.17 6.90 -5.99
N ALA A 167 -5.23 6.06 -6.41
CA ALA A 167 -5.46 4.65 -6.71
C ALA A 167 -5.60 3.78 -5.45
N GLY A 168 -5.39 4.34 -4.25
CA GLY A 168 -5.47 3.62 -2.97
C GLY A 168 -4.25 2.75 -2.63
N SER A 169 -3.28 2.67 -3.53
CA SER A 169 -2.03 1.93 -3.35
C SER A 169 -1.02 2.57 -2.36
N LEU A 170 -1.16 3.87 -2.08
CA LEU A 170 -0.47 4.59 -1.00
C LEU A 170 -1.51 5.11 0.00
N PRO A 171 -2.03 4.25 0.90
CA PRO A 171 -3.08 4.68 1.80
C PRO A 171 -2.60 5.70 2.83
N PRO A 172 -3.53 6.52 3.38
CA PRO A 172 -3.31 7.33 4.57
C PRO A 172 -2.45 6.69 5.66
N GLY A 173 -1.43 7.42 6.13
CA GLY A 173 -0.50 6.96 7.14
C GLY A 173 0.61 6.04 6.64
N THR A 174 0.67 5.74 5.33
CA THR A 174 1.79 5.02 4.73
C THR A 174 3.07 5.81 4.93
N ARG A 175 4.09 5.20 5.53
CA ARG A 175 5.41 5.81 5.68
C ARG A 175 6.15 5.77 4.34
N LEU A 176 6.59 6.91 3.86
CA LEU A 176 7.47 7.00 2.70
C LEU A 176 8.94 6.78 3.11
N PRO A 177 9.79 6.21 2.22
CA PRO A 177 11.22 6.07 2.48
C PRO A 177 11.85 7.44 2.69
N THR A 178 13.00 7.48 3.36
CA THR A 178 13.75 8.73 3.49
C THR A 178 14.22 9.21 2.11
N VAL A 179 14.55 10.50 2.03
CA VAL A 179 15.12 11.09 0.81
C VAL A 179 16.30 10.29 0.27
N ARG A 180 17.19 9.82 1.17
CA ARG A 180 18.40 9.08 0.78
C ARG A 180 18.07 7.66 0.33
N GLU A 181 17.16 6.98 1.03
CA GLU A 181 16.69 5.64 0.66
C GLU A 181 16.01 5.65 -0.72
N LEU A 182 15.03 6.54 -0.92
CA LEU A 182 14.29 6.61 -2.18
C LEU A 182 15.19 7.05 -3.35
N ALA A 183 16.15 7.94 -3.10
CA ALA A 183 17.14 8.32 -4.11
C ALA A 183 18.02 7.13 -4.54
N GLY A 184 18.47 6.32 -3.58
CA GLY A 184 19.23 5.10 -3.85
C GLY A 184 18.41 4.05 -4.59
N GLN A 185 17.15 3.87 -4.20
CA GLN A 185 16.21 2.97 -4.87
C GLN A 185 15.94 3.40 -6.31
N LEU A 186 15.74 4.69 -6.58
CA LEU A 186 15.37 5.14 -7.93
C LEU A 186 16.56 5.51 -8.81
N GLY A 187 17.79 5.51 -8.26
CA GLY A 187 18.98 5.95 -8.99
C GLY A 187 18.94 7.43 -9.36
N VAL A 188 18.23 8.26 -8.60
CA VAL A 188 18.06 9.70 -8.85
C VAL A 188 18.81 10.54 -7.82
N ALA A 189 19.04 11.81 -8.11
CA ALA A 189 19.66 12.73 -7.16
C ALA A 189 18.77 12.96 -5.92
N ALA A 190 19.36 12.92 -4.72
CA ALA A 190 18.65 13.18 -3.46
C ALA A 190 17.88 14.52 -3.44
N ASN A 191 18.43 15.55 -4.08
CA ASN A 191 17.76 16.85 -4.20
C ASN A 191 16.46 16.79 -5.00
N THR A 192 16.36 15.88 -5.97
CA THR A 192 15.14 15.64 -6.75
C THR A 192 14.04 15.07 -5.87
N VAL A 193 14.37 14.07 -5.06
CA VAL A 193 13.43 13.47 -4.09
C VAL A 193 13.03 14.49 -3.03
N ALA A 194 14.00 15.22 -2.46
CA ALA A 194 13.73 16.26 -1.47
C ALA A 194 12.82 17.37 -2.01
N ARG A 195 12.93 17.71 -3.30
CA ARG A 195 12.01 18.65 -3.95
C ARG A 195 10.61 18.06 -4.07
N ALA A 196 10.48 16.82 -4.55
CA ALA A 196 9.17 16.16 -4.67
C ALA A 196 8.45 16.08 -3.33
N TYR A 197 9.13 15.67 -2.25
CA TYR A 197 8.54 15.59 -0.91
C TYR A 197 8.09 16.96 -0.38
N ARG A 198 8.87 18.02 -0.60
CA ARG A 198 8.45 19.38 -0.21
C ARG A 198 7.19 19.83 -0.94
N GLU A 199 7.07 19.55 -2.24
CA GLU A 199 5.87 19.92 -2.99
C GLU A 199 4.65 19.09 -2.57
N LEU A 200 4.83 17.80 -2.29
CA LEU A 200 3.77 16.93 -1.74
C LEU A 200 3.33 17.40 -0.35
N GLU A 201 4.26 17.85 0.50
CA GLU A 201 3.99 18.36 1.83
C GLU A 201 3.25 19.70 1.75
N SER A 202 3.65 20.61 0.86
CA SER A 202 2.93 21.87 0.63
C SER A 202 1.50 21.67 0.14
N ALA A 203 1.26 20.57 -0.59
CA ALA A 203 -0.05 20.18 -1.08
C ALA A 203 -0.83 19.33 -0.07
N ALA A 204 -0.32 19.14 1.15
CA ALA A 204 -0.90 18.32 2.21
C ALA A 204 -1.14 16.85 1.80
N ILE A 205 -0.46 16.34 0.77
CA ILE A 205 -0.49 14.93 0.37
C ILE A 205 0.34 14.07 1.32
N VAL A 206 1.40 14.65 1.89
CA VAL A 206 2.24 14.03 2.90
C VAL A 206 2.44 14.94 4.10
N GLU A 207 2.75 14.34 5.25
CA GLU A 207 3.11 15.01 6.49
C GLU A 207 4.50 14.55 6.95
N THR A 208 5.43 15.49 7.19
CA THR A 208 6.73 15.18 7.80
C THR A 208 6.67 15.33 9.31
N ARG A 209 7.02 14.27 10.02
CA ARG A 209 7.02 14.20 11.50
C ARG A 209 8.44 14.22 12.06
N GLY A 210 9.31 15.07 11.50
CA GLY A 210 10.72 15.20 11.90
C GLY A 210 11.45 13.85 11.89
N ARG A 211 12.00 13.44 13.04
CA ARG A 211 12.73 12.17 13.19
C ARG A 211 11.89 10.91 12.93
N PHE A 212 10.57 11.03 12.98
CA PHE A 212 9.66 9.90 12.79
C PHE A 212 9.39 9.59 11.31
N GLY A 213 9.88 10.43 10.39
CA GLY A 213 9.77 10.21 8.94
C GLY A 213 8.63 11.00 8.27
N THR A 214 8.39 10.70 6.99
CA THR A 214 7.35 11.31 6.16
C THR A 214 6.26 10.29 5.89
N PHE A 215 4.99 10.71 5.98
CA PHE A 215 3.84 9.82 5.85
C PHE A 215 2.83 10.38 4.86
N ILE A 216 2.10 9.54 4.13
CA ILE A 216 0.90 9.96 3.40
C ILE A 216 -0.09 10.55 4.40
N SER A 217 -0.60 11.74 4.09
CA SER A 217 -1.55 12.44 4.95
C SER A 217 -2.82 11.63 5.16
N ARG A 218 -3.41 11.79 6.34
CA ARG A 218 -4.72 11.18 6.66
C ARG A 218 -5.93 11.92 6.07
N PHE A 219 -5.69 13.06 5.46
CA PHE A 219 -6.69 13.82 4.74
C PHE A 219 -6.74 13.33 3.29
N ASP A 220 -7.91 12.87 2.84
CA ASP A 220 -8.17 12.70 1.41
C ASP A 220 -7.95 14.08 0.75
N PRO A 221 -7.04 14.22 -0.24
CA PRO A 221 -6.79 15.48 -0.93
C PRO A 221 -8.05 16.05 -1.58
N THR A 222 -8.97 15.18 -2.00
CA THR A 222 -10.29 15.53 -2.53
C THR A 222 -11.15 16.09 -1.42
N ASP A 223 -11.23 15.43 -0.26
CA ASP A 223 -11.92 15.98 0.92
C ASP A 223 -11.30 17.28 1.42
N ALA A 224 -9.97 17.42 1.38
CA ALA A 224 -9.28 18.64 1.79
C ALA A 224 -9.57 19.79 0.83
N ALA A 225 -9.54 19.54 -0.48
CA ALA A 225 -9.93 20.51 -1.50
C ALA A 225 -11.43 20.87 -1.40
N MET A 226 -12.30 19.89 -1.19
CA MET A 226 -13.73 20.10 -0.99
C MET A 226 -14.04 20.82 0.32
N ALA A 227 -13.32 20.53 1.39
CA ALA A 227 -13.45 21.24 2.67
C ALA A 227 -12.96 22.69 2.56
N ALA A 228 -11.88 22.94 1.82
CA ALA A 228 -11.41 24.28 1.53
C ALA A 228 -12.42 25.07 0.69
N ALA A 229 -12.96 24.48 -0.38
CA ALA A 229 -14.00 25.08 -1.21
C ALA A 229 -15.29 25.33 -0.42
N ALA A 230 -15.70 24.37 0.43
CA ALA A 230 -16.86 24.53 1.30
C ALA A 230 -16.67 25.65 2.33
N LYS A 231 -15.45 25.83 2.84
CA LYS A 231 -15.10 26.93 3.75
C LYS A 231 -15.21 28.28 3.05
N GLU A 232 -14.61 28.42 1.87
CA GLU A 232 -14.69 29.63 1.06
C GLU A 232 -16.15 29.98 0.72
N TYR A 233 -16.94 28.97 0.35
CA TYR A 233 -18.38 29.12 0.10
C TYR A 233 -19.15 29.66 1.32
N VAL A 234 -18.89 29.13 2.52
CA VAL A 234 -19.52 29.57 3.76
C VAL A 234 -19.06 30.98 4.17
N GLU A 235 -17.81 31.33 3.94
CA GLU A 235 -17.28 32.69 4.19
C GLU A 235 -17.97 33.73 3.30
N VAL A 236 -18.15 33.43 2.01
CA VAL A 236 -18.92 34.28 1.08
C VAL A 236 -20.38 34.39 1.52
N ALA A 237 -21.02 33.28 1.89
CA ALA A 237 -22.40 33.29 2.37
C ALA A 237 -22.57 34.16 3.63
N HIS A 238 -21.64 34.05 4.59
CA HIS A 238 -21.65 34.89 5.78
C HIS A 238 -21.44 36.38 5.47
N ALA A 239 -20.55 36.72 4.54
CA ALA A 239 -20.35 38.10 4.10
C ALA A 239 -21.62 38.71 3.47
N LEU A 240 -22.48 37.86 2.90
CA LEU A 240 -23.79 38.23 2.33
C LEU A 240 -24.94 38.19 3.36
N GLY A 241 -24.63 37.93 4.64
CA GLY A 241 -25.63 37.87 5.71
C GLY A 241 -26.44 36.57 5.76
N LEU A 242 -26.00 35.53 5.04
CA LEU A 242 -26.67 34.23 5.00
C LEU A 242 -26.14 33.31 6.11
N THR A 243 -27.03 32.47 6.65
CA THR A 243 -26.63 31.40 7.56
C THR A 243 -26.12 30.20 6.77
N LYS A 244 -25.41 29.28 7.45
CA LYS A 244 -25.02 28.00 6.86
C LYS A 244 -26.21 27.24 6.25
N ASN A 245 -27.39 27.29 6.88
CA ASN A 245 -28.59 26.61 6.36
C ASN A 245 -29.15 27.28 5.10
N ASP A 246 -29.05 28.60 4.98
CA ASP A 246 -29.46 29.33 3.77
C ASP A 246 -28.51 29.03 2.62
N ALA A 247 -27.20 28.95 2.91
CA ALA A 247 -26.16 28.59 1.95
C ALA A 247 -26.39 27.17 1.36
N MET A 248 -26.72 26.18 2.19
CA MET A 248 -26.98 24.80 1.72
C MET A 248 -28.02 24.70 0.57
N ARG A 249 -29.00 25.62 0.50
CA ARG A 249 -30.01 25.64 -0.56
C ARG A 249 -29.45 25.94 -1.95
N TYR A 250 -28.33 26.65 -2.04
CA TYR A 250 -27.71 26.96 -3.33
C TYR A 250 -26.89 25.80 -3.86
N LEU A 251 -26.31 24.97 -2.99
CA LEU A 251 -25.61 23.75 -3.39
C LEU A 251 -26.57 22.72 -4.03
N THR A 252 -27.80 22.61 -3.53
CA THR A 252 -28.84 21.74 -4.12
C THR A 252 -29.40 22.22 -5.45
N ASN A 253 -29.12 23.47 -5.84
CA ASN A 253 -29.60 24.08 -7.09
C ASN A 253 -28.52 24.19 -8.16
N VAL A 254 -27.28 23.77 -7.86
CA VAL A 254 -26.24 23.63 -8.88
C VAL A 254 -26.59 22.38 -9.70
N PRO A 255 -26.79 22.50 -11.02
CA PRO A 255 -27.00 21.32 -11.86
C PRO A 255 -25.80 20.39 -11.80
N ASP A 256 -26.05 19.08 -11.69
CA ASP A 256 -25.05 18.08 -12.05
C ASP A 256 -24.93 18.13 -13.58
N ASP A 257 -23.79 18.58 -14.10
CA ASP A 257 -23.47 18.51 -15.53
C ASP A 257 -23.33 17.05 -16.01
#